data_AF-A0A928F8W1-F1
#
_entry.id   AF-A0A928F8W1-F1
#
_cell.length_a   1.000
_cell.length_b   1.000
_cell.length_c   1.000
_cell.angle_alpha   90.00
_cell.angle_beta   90.00
_cell.angle_gamma   90.00
#
_symmetry.space_group_name_H-M   'P 1'
#
loop_
_entity.id
_entity.type
_entity.pdbx_description
1 polymer ?
#
loop_
_entity_poly.entity_id
_entity_poly.type
_entity_poly.pdbx_seq_one_letter_code
_entity_poly.pdbx_strand_id
1 'polypeptide(L)'
;MKGNPTSYKEKLEKKRMQETKIFTLIAVIAGTAIGIFFLFYALSYQPLPREEAVAFSGQLARYKESQSSKYGGRLYFGDDSQFELENAYQTKELTEALQSLVPGTTLYLLIDPELNCVIEIRTESRELLNLDEAQQAILSERRDFILIAILLFACDILLLVITLLERKAKRDNKAAKQQRKKKKAEELGESPVLRYANPDVRHRVLLDARAESYQICYRRVGIVNELIVNGRVYAEKKGFLEFEHTLFAVVDGHKIEAGTDDLSCSFISFDGRLLDYKQRII
;
A
#
# COMPACT_ATOMS: atom_id res chain seq x y z
N MET A 1 26.09 -6.50 -28.88
CA MET A 1 25.23 -5.48 -29.52
C MET A 1 24.56 -4.65 -28.42
N LYS A 2 24.99 -3.40 -28.18
CA LYS A 2 24.25 -2.47 -27.29
C LYS A 2 22.94 -2.12 -28.00
N GLY A 3 21.79 -2.43 -27.40
CA GLY A 3 20.48 -2.05 -27.95
C GLY A 3 20.32 -0.53 -28.01
N ASN A 4 19.40 -0.05 -28.85
CA ASN A 4 19.08 1.38 -28.97
C ASN A 4 18.74 1.97 -27.58
N PRO A 5 19.50 2.96 -27.06
CA PRO A 5 19.29 3.56 -25.75
C PRO A 5 17.86 4.07 -25.55
N THR A 6 17.27 4.64 -26.60
CA THR A 6 15.89 5.16 -26.58
C THR A 6 14.89 4.03 -26.35
N SER A 7 15.07 2.90 -27.05
CA SER A 7 14.24 1.72 -26.88
C SER A 7 14.35 1.12 -25.47
N TYR A 8 15.55 1.13 -24.89
CA TYR A 8 15.76 0.62 -23.53
C TYR A 8 15.10 1.50 -22.46
N LYS A 9 15.24 2.83 -22.55
CA LYS A 9 14.54 3.78 -21.67
C LYS A 9 13.01 3.61 -21.75
N GLU A 10 12.46 3.53 -22.96
CA GLU A 10 11.02 3.32 -23.16
C GLU A 10 10.52 2.01 -22.54
N LYS A 11 11.30 0.92 -22.65
CA LYS A 11 10.97 -0.37 -22.02
C LYS A 11 10.93 -0.27 -20.49
N LEU A 12 11.89 0.41 -19.88
CA LEU A 12 11.92 0.64 -18.43
C LEU A 12 10.75 1.51 -17.95
N GLU A 13 10.48 2.63 -18.64
CA GLU A 13 9.33 3.50 -18.32
C GLU A 13 8.00 2.74 -18.42
N LYS A 14 7.83 1.93 -19.48
CA LYS A 14 6.64 1.08 -19.66
C LYS A 14 6.52 0.03 -18.55
N LYS A 15 7.62 -0.67 -18.22
CA LYS A 15 7.64 -1.70 -17.18
C LYS A 15 7.26 -1.14 -15.80
N ARG A 16 7.90 -0.05 -15.35
CA ARG A 16 7.57 0.60 -14.07
C ARG A 16 6.11 1.04 -14.04
N MET A 17 5.63 1.66 -15.12
CA MET A 17 4.24 2.10 -15.20
C MET A 17 3.25 0.92 -15.15
N GLN A 18 3.60 -0.21 -15.77
CA GLN A 18 2.79 -1.42 -15.75
C GLN A 18 2.76 -2.06 -14.35
N GLU A 19 3.91 -2.16 -13.68
CA GLU A 19 4.00 -2.68 -12.31
C GLU A 19 3.18 -1.84 -11.32
N THR A 20 3.31 -0.51 -11.34
CA THR A 20 2.50 0.36 -10.48
C THR A 20 1.00 0.21 -10.76
N LYS A 21 0.60 0.12 -12.04
CA LYS A 21 -0.80 -0.07 -12.43
C LYS A 21 -1.37 -1.40 -11.92
N ILE A 22 -0.62 -2.47 -12.09
CA ILE A 22 -1.03 -3.81 -11.67
C ILE A 22 -1.14 -3.85 -10.14
N PHE A 23 -0.16 -3.29 -9.42
CA PHE A 23 -0.19 -3.26 -7.96
C PHE A 23 -1.41 -2.47 -7.44
N THR A 24 -1.65 -1.26 -7.95
CA THR A 24 -2.83 -0.46 -7.56
C THR A 24 -4.13 -1.20 -7.87
N LEU A 25 -4.23 -1.86 -9.03
CA LEU A 25 -5.43 -2.61 -9.40
C LEU A 25 -5.68 -3.78 -8.46
N ILE A 26 -4.65 -4.57 -8.15
CA ILE A 26 -4.75 -5.69 -7.21
C ILE A 26 -5.15 -5.20 -5.82
N ALA A 27 -4.53 -4.11 -5.33
CA ALA A 27 -4.84 -3.53 -4.03
C ALA A 27 -6.32 -3.13 -3.93
N VAL A 28 -6.85 -2.43 -4.93
CA VAL A 28 -8.26 -2.03 -4.98
C VAL A 28 -9.20 -3.24 -5.05
N ILE A 29 -8.89 -4.24 -5.88
CA ILE A 29 -9.72 -5.45 -5.98
C ILE A 29 -9.75 -6.20 -4.63
N ALA A 30 -8.60 -6.34 -3.98
CA ALA A 30 -8.50 -7.01 -2.69
C ALA A 30 -9.24 -6.22 -1.59
N GLY A 31 -9.01 -4.90 -1.51
CA GLY A 31 -9.70 -4.02 -0.56
C GLY A 31 -11.22 -4.09 -0.71
N THR A 32 -11.71 -4.02 -1.95
CA THR A 32 -13.13 -4.10 -2.27
C THR A 32 -13.71 -5.47 -1.92
N ALA A 33 -13.02 -6.57 -2.24
CA ALA A 33 -13.49 -7.92 -1.90
C ALA A 33 -13.59 -8.12 -0.38
N ILE A 34 -12.60 -7.63 0.38
CA ILE A 34 -12.61 -7.67 1.86
C ILE A 34 -13.74 -6.80 2.41
N GLY A 35 -13.95 -5.60 1.86
CA GLY A 35 -15.06 -4.72 2.25
C GLY A 35 -16.43 -5.36 2.01
N ILE A 36 -16.62 -6.02 0.87
CA ILE A 36 -17.86 -6.77 0.56
C ILE A 36 -18.06 -7.92 1.55
N PHE A 37 -17.00 -8.66 1.89
CA PHE A 37 -17.08 -9.74 2.88
C PHE A 37 -17.57 -9.23 4.24
N PHE A 38 -17.01 -8.12 4.74
CA PHE A 38 -17.45 -7.52 5.99
C PHE A 38 -18.89 -7.01 5.93
N LEU A 39 -19.30 -6.40 4.81
CA LEU A 39 -20.67 -5.95 4.62
C LEU A 39 -21.66 -7.12 4.61
N PHE A 40 -21.33 -8.20 3.88
CA PHE A 40 -22.15 -9.40 3.83
C PHE A 40 -22.28 -10.04 5.21
N TYR A 41 -21.18 -10.17 5.94
CA TYR A 41 -21.17 -10.69 7.31
C TYR A 41 -21.97 -9.82 8.28
N ALA A 42 -21.89 -8.49 8.14
CA ALA A 42 -22.65 -7.57 8.97
C ALA A 42 -24.16 -7.63 8.70
N LEU A 43 -24.55 -7.74 7.42
CA LEU A 43 -25.95 -7.71 6.99
C LEU A 43 -26.65 -9.07 7.06
N SER A 44 -25.91 -10.16 7.27
CA SER A 44 -26.49 -11.50 7.30
C SER A 44 -27.25 -11.82 8.59
N TYR A 45 -27.04 -11.07 9.68
CA TYR A 45 -27.73 -11.31 10.94
C TYR A 45 -29.07 -10.57 11.01
N GLN A 46 -30.12 -11.28 11.38
CA GLN A 46 -31.42 -10.71 11.73
C GLN A 46 -31.79 -11.10 13.16
N PRO A 47 -32.30 -10.17 13.98
CA PRO A 47 -32.82 -10.52 15.29
C PRO A 47 -33.92 -11.57 15.19
N LEU A 48 -33.79 -12.61 16.00
CA LEU A 48 -34.69 -13.74 16.12
C LEU A 48 -35.88 -13.39 17.04
N PRO A 49 -37.12 -13.53 16.57
CA PRO A 49 -38.30 -13.52 17.44
C PRO A 49 -38.21 -14.64 18.49
N ARG A 50 -38.69 -14.37 19.71
CA ARG A 50 -38.59 -15.32 20.82
C ARG A 50 -39.27 -16.66 20.54
N GLU A 51 -40.34 -16.63 19.74
CA GLU A 51 -41.12 -17.81 19.37
C GLU A 51 -40.36 -18.74 18.39
N GLU A 52 -39.36 -18.22 17.70
CA GLU A 52 -38.52 -18.95 16.75
C GLU A 52 -37.26 -19.53 17.41
N ALA A 53 -36.97 -19.12 18.66
CA ALA A 53 -35.85 -19.63 19.43
C ALA A 53 -36.10 -21.06 19.94
N VAL A 54 -35.04 -21.87 19.95
CA VAL A 54 -35.10 -23.22 20.50
C VAL A 54 -34.91 -23.15 22.01
N ALA A 55 -35.92 -23.58 22.77
CA ALA A 55 -35.85 -23.66 24.21
C ALA A 55 -35.14 -24.95 24.66
N PHE A 56 -34.23 -24.83 25.62
CA PHE A 56 -33.57 -25.95 26.27
C PHE A 56 -33.58 -25.79 27.79
N SER A 57 -33.70 -26.90 28.52
CA SER A 57 -33.56 -26.90 29.98
C SER A 57 -32.74 -28.11 30.42
N GLY A 58 -31.78 -27.88 31.30
CA GLY A 58 -30.90 -28.93 31.78
C GLY A 58 -30.08 -28.53 33.00
N GLN A 59 -29.44 -29.51 33.62
CA GLN A 59 -28.53 -29.29 34.74
C GLN A 59 -27.12 -28.98 34.24
N LEU A 60 -26.60 -27.80 34.59
CA LEU A 60 -25.26 -27.36 34.22
C LEU A 60 -24.21 -28.28 34.86
N ALA A 61 -23.35 -28.89 34.04
CA ALA A 61 -22.19 -29.62 34.52
C ALA A 61 -21.00 -28.67 34.75
N ARG A 62 -20.71 -27.79 33.78
CA ARG A 62 -19.65 -26.78 33.86
C ARG A 62 -19.75 -25.74 32.75
N TYR A 63 -19.13 -24.59 32.98
CA TYR A 63 -18.84 -23.58 31.95
C TYR A 63 -17.35 -23.57 31.63
N LYS A 64 -17.00 -23.38 30.35
CA LYS A 64 -15.61 -23.19 29.92
C LYS A 64 -15.53 -21.99 28.98
N GLU A 65 -14.69 -21.03 29.35
CA GLU A 65 -14.37 -19.91 28.48
C GLU A 65 -13.59 -20.38 27.24
N SER A 66 -13.87 -19.74 26.12
CA SER A 66 -13.26 -20.06 24.83
C SER A 66 -12.10 -19.11 24.55
N GLN A 67 -11.05 -19.61 23.91
CA GLN A 67 -9.95 -18.79 23.38
C GLN A 67 -10.18 -18.41 21.90
N SER A 68 -11.33 -18.79 21.33
CA SER A 68 -11.70 -18.48 19.94
C SER A 68 -12.12 -17.03 19.79
N SER A 69 -11.82 -16.42 18.65
CA SER A 69 -12.35 -15.10 18.29
C SER A 69 -13.85 -15.12 17.95
N LYS A 70 -14.43 -16.30 17.73
CA LYS A 70 -15.84 -16.45 17.35
C LYS A 70 -16.77 -16.65 18.54
N TYR A 71 -16.35 -17.47 19.51
CA TYR A 71 -17.18 -17.86 20.66
C TYR A 71 -16.52 -17.40 21.95
N GLY A 72 -17.30 -16.81 22.85
CA GLY A 72 -16.86 -16.36 24.17
C GLY A 72 -16.73 -17.51 25.18
N GLY A 73 -17.52 -18.57 25.02
CA GLY A 73 -17.43 -19.73 25.89
C GLY A 73 -18.44 -20.83 25.53
N ARG A 74 -18.41 -21.91 26.31
CA ARG A 74 -19.30 -23.06 26.13
C ARG A 74 -19.87 -23.56 27.45
N LEU A 75 -21.17 -23.83 27.44
CA LEU A 75 -21.90 -24.50 28.52
C LEU A 75 -21.94 -26.00 28.24
N TYR A 76 -21.69 -26.81 29.27
CA TYR A 76 -21.78 -28.27 29.24
C TYR A 76 -22.82 -28.72 30.24
N PHE A 77 -23.68 -29.64 29.84
CA PHE A 77 -24.78 -30.16 30.66
C PHE A 77 -24.57 -31.63 31.01
N GLY A 78 -25.29 -32.11 32.03
CA GLY A 78 -25.17 -33.48 32.53
C GLY A 78 -25.66 -34.57 31.57
N ASP A 79 -26.43 -34.20 30.54
CA ASP A 79 -26.90 -35.08 29.47
C ASP A 79 -25.96 -35.10 28.24
N ASP A 80 -24.73 -34.65 28.42
CA ASP A 80 -23.71 -34.46 27.38
C ASP A 80 -24.05 -33.41 26.30
N SER A 81 -25.16 -32.66 26.45
CA SER A 81 -25.44 -31.51 25.59
C SER A 81 -24.47 -30.36 25.87
N GLN A 82 -24.20 -29.58 24.83
CA GLN A 82 -23.29 -28.44 24.89
C GLN A 82 -23.79 -27.30 24.02
N PHE A 83 -23.63 -26.06 24.50
CA PHE A 83 -24.09 -24.87 23.80
C PHE A 83 -23.05 -23.77 23.85
N GLU A 84 -22.84 -23.09 22.72
CA GLU A 84 -21.86 -22.02 22.56
C GLU A 84 -22.45 -20.67 22.95
N LEU A 85 -21.61 -19.80 23.47
CA LEU A 85 -21.89 -18.39 23.73
C LEU A 85 -21.15 -17.55 22.70
N GLU A 86 -21.85 -16.62 22.08
CA GLU A 86 -21.24 -15.67 21.14
C GLU A 86 -20.36 -14.69 21.88
N ASN A 87 -19.25 -14.29 21.24
CA ASN A 87 -18.31 -13.36 21.84
C ASN A 87 -18.92 -11.95 22.04
N ALA A 88 -19.93 -11.57 21.23
CA ALA A 88 -20.55 -10.25 21.21
C ALA A 88 -21.05 -9.76 22.57
N TYR A 89 -21.65 -10.65 23.37
CA TYR A 89 -22.25 -10.35 24.68
C TYR A 89 -21.48 -10.98 25.85
N GLN A 90 -20.28 -11.50 25.61
CA GLN A 90 -19.47 -12.14 26.65
C GLN A 90 -18.82 -11.07 27.55
N THR A 91 -19.59 -10.52 28.49
CA THR A 91 -19.08 -9.56 29.47
C THR A 91 -18.35 -10.27 30.61
N LYS A 92 -17.49 -9.53 31.33
CA LYS A 92 -16.85 -10.05 32.56
C LYS A 92 -17.89 -10.48 33.59
N GLU A 93 -18.96 -9.69 33.73
CA GLU A 93 -20.07 -9.96 34.65
C GLU A 93 -20.78 -11.27 34.31
N LEU A 94 -21.08 -11.51 33.04
CA LEU A 94 -21.69 -12.78 32.59
C LEU A 94 -20.73 -13.96 32.82
N THR A 95 -19.45 -13.79 32.47
CA THR A 95 -18.43 -14.83 32.66
C THR A 95 -18.28 -15.22 34.14
N GLU A 96 -18.16 -14.24 35.03
CA GLU A 96 -18.08 -14.46 36.49
C GLU A 96 -19.37 -15.08 37.04
N ALA A 97 -20.53 -14.60 36.57
CA ALA A 97 -21.82 -15.16 36.94
C ALA A 97 -21.93 -16.65 36.54
N LEU A 98 -21.49 -17.04 35.34
CA LEU A 98 -21.50 -18.42 34.88
C LEU A 98 -20.47 -19.30 35.60
N GLN A 99 -19.28 -18.76 35.90
CA GLN A 99 -18.24 -19.48 36.65
C GLN A 99 -18.62 -19.71 38.11
N SER A 100 -19.43 -18.83 38.70
CA SER A 100 -19.91 -18.97 40.08
C SER A 100 -21.06 -19.96 40.26
N LEU A 101 -21.65 -20.46 39.16
CA LEU A 101 -22.74 -21.44 39.24
C LEU A 101 -22.23 -22.79 39.74
N VAL A 102 -22.97 -23.37 40.68
CA VAL A 102 -22.68 -24.70 41.22
C VAL A 102 -23.09 -25.76 40.19
N PRO A 103 -22.26 -26.78 39.91
CA PRO A 103 -22.68 -27.91 39.09
C PRO A 103 -23.98 -28.54 39.59
N GLY A 104 -24.88 -28.89 38.68
CA GLY A 104 -26.24 -29.32 38.98
C GLY A 104 -27.29 -28.21 38.93
N THR A 105 -26.89 -26.93 38.82
CA THR A 105 -27.85 -25.81 38.67
C THR A 105 -28.68 -25.97 37.41
N THR A 106 -30.01 -25.93 37.54
CA THR A 106 -30.92 -25.92 36.39
C THR A 106 -30.82 -24.59 35.65
N LEU A 107 -30.51 -24.66 34.34
CA LEU A 107 -30.57 -23.52 33.44
C LEU A 107 -31.71 -23.69 32.44
N TYR A 108 -32.29 -22.57 32.07
CA TYR A 108 -33.23 -22.42 30.97
C TYR A 108 -32.57 -21.55 29.92
N LEU A 109 -32.43 -22.08 28.71
CA LEU A 109 -31.76 -21.43 27.60
C LEU A 109 -32.75 -21.13 26.48
N LEU A 110 -32.55 -20.01 25.79
CA LEU A 110 -33.02 -19.83 24.42
C LEU A 110 -31.82 -19.84 23.49
N ILE A 111 -31.95 -20.58 22.38
CA ILE A 111 -30.88 -20.81 21.43
C ILE A 111 -31.33 -20.28 20.06
N ASP A 112 -30.44 -19.52 19.42
CA ASP A 112 -30.57 -19.15 18.02
C ASP A 112 -30.20 -20.36 17.14
N PRO A 113 -31.14 -20.93 16.37
CA PRO A 113 -30.87 -22.11 15.56
C PRO A 113 -30.00 -21.82 14.33
N GLU A 114 -29.95 -20.58 13.84
CA GLU A 114 -29.14 -20.20 12.68
C GLU A 114 -27.68 -19.93 13.08
N LEU A 115 -27.47 -19.21 14.19
CA LEU A 115 -26.14 -18.94 14.72
C LEU A 115 -25.59 -20.10 15.56
N ASN A 116 -26.46 -20.99 16.04
CA ASN A 116 -26.16 -22.08 16.95
C ASN A 116 -25.47 -21.58 18.24
N CYS A 117 -26.02 -20.51 18.82
CA CYS A 117 -25.52 -19.89 20.05
C CYS A 117 -26.67 -19.57 21.03
N VAL A 118 -26.33 -19.45 22.32
CA VAL A 118 -27.29 -19.17 23.38
C VAL A 118 -27.56 -17.67 23.46
N ILE A 119 -28.79 -17.26 23.26
CA ILE A 119 -29.21 -15.84 23.26
C ILE A 119 -29.96 -15.43 24.54
N GLU A 120 -30.37 -16.38 25.38
CA GLU A 120 -30.92 -16.11 26.71
C GLU A 120 -30.47 -17.18 27.69
N ILE A 121 -30.15 -16.78 28.92
CA ILE A 121 -29.79 -17.69 30.01
C ILE A 121 -30.54 -17.28 31.27
N ARG A 122 -31.30 -18.20 31.84
CA ARG A 122 -32.00 -18.02 33.11
C ARG A 122 -31.73 -19.17 34.06
N THR A 123 -31.70 -18.86 35.35
CA THR A 123 -31.89 -19.83 36.43
C THR A 123 -33.34 -19.75 36.91
N GLU A 124 -33.72 -20.53 37.92
CA GLU A 124 -35.03 -20.41 38.57
C GLU A 124 -35.26 -19.06 39.26
N SER A 125 -34.18 -18.38 39.67
CA SER A 125 -34.25 -17.19 40.53
C SER A 125 -33.77 -15.91 39.87
N ARG A 126 -33.02 -15.99 38.77
CA ARG A 126 -32.45 -14.81 38.10
C ARG A 126 -32.25 -15.04 36.60
N GLU A 127 -32.33 -13.95 35.86
CA GLU A 127 -31.87 -13.88 34.47
C GLU A 127 -30.37 -13.52 34.46
N LEU A 128 -29.58 -14.29 33.70
CA LEU A 128 -28.13 -14.11 33.57
C LEU A 128 -27.76 -13.43 32.26
N LEU A 129 -28.50 -13.75 31.19
CA LEU A 129 -28.37 -13.14 29.88
C LEU A 129 -29.78 -12.93 29.34
N ASN A 130 -30.09 -11.68 28.96
CA ASN A 130 -31.37 -11.30 28.38
C ASN A 130 -31.33 -11.40 26.85
N LEU A 131 -32.44 -11.85 26.24
CA LEU A 131 -32.60 -11.97 24.79
C LEU A 131 -32.30 -10.65 24.06
N ASP A 132 -32.94 -9.56 24.48
CA ASP A 132 -32.80 -8.26 23.80
C ASP A 132 -31.38 -7.72 23.93
N GLU A 133 -30.76 -7.87 25.09
CA GLU A 133 -29.37 -7.47 25.33
C GLU A 133 -28.40 -8.27 24.46
N ALA A 134 -28.57 -9.60 24.37
CA ALA A 134 -27.74 -10.45 23.53
C ALA A 134 -27.84 -10.07 22.05
N GLN A 135 -29.07 -9.88 21.55
CA GLN A 135 -29.30 -9.52 20.15
C GLN A 135 -28.80 -8.11 19.82
N GLN A 136 -28.95 -7.15 20.74
CA GLN A 136 -28.39 -5.81 20.57
C GLN A 136 -26.86 -5.82 20.55
N ALA A 137 -26.23 -6.64 21.38
CA ALA A 137 -24.78 -6.80 21.38
C ALA A 137 -24.28 -7.38 20.05
N ILE A 138 -24.92 -8.44 19.54
CA ILE A 138 -24.60 -9.00 18.21
C ILE A 138 -24.77 -7.93 17.13
N LEU A 139 -25.89 -7.19 17.13
CA LEU A 139 -26.11 -6.10 16.17
C LEU A 139 -25.05 -5.00 16.25
N SER A 140 -24.61 -4.65 17.47
CA SER A 140 -23.56 -3.65 17.66
C SER A 140 -22.24 -4.11 17.07
N GLU A 141 -21.82 -5.34 17.35
CA GLU A 141 -20.60 -5.91 16.76
C GLU A 141 -20.70 -5.95 15.22
N ARG A 142 -21.86 -6.33 14.67
CA ARG A 142 -22.12 -6.31 13.23
C ARG A 142 -22.01 -4.90 12.63
N ARG A 143 -22.45 -3.86 13.34
CA ARG A 143 -22.29 -2.45 12.90
C ARG A 143 -20.83 -2.02 12.82
N ASP A 144 -19.97 -2.51 13.71
CA ASP A 144 -18.54 -2.21 13.65
C ASP A 144 -17.90 -2.73 12.35
N PHE A 145 -18.34 -3.91 11.88
CA PHE A 145 -17.91 -4.44 10.58
C PHE A 145 -18.41 -3.59 9.39
N ILE A 146 -19.58 -2.95 9.48
CA ILE A 146 -20.05 -1.98 8.46
C ILE A 146 -19.10 -0.79 8.40
N LEU A 147 -18.68 -0.25 9.55
CA LEU A 147 -17.74 0.85 9.62
C LEU A 147 -16.38 0.47 8.99
N ILE A 148 -15.88 -0.73 9.29
CA ILE A 148 -14.65 -1.25 8.67
C ILE A 148 -14.81 -1.34 7.14
N ALA A 149 -15.93 -1.86 6.65
CA ALA A 149 -16.20 -1.95 5.20
C ALA A 149 -16.21 -0.57 4.53
N ILE A 150 -16.88 0.42 5.14
CA ILE A 150 -16.92 1.81 4.63
C ILE A 150 -15.50 2.40 4.57
N LEU A 151 -14.68 2.19 5.60
CA LEU A 151 -13.31 2.67 5.63
C LEU A 151 -12.46 2.04 4.52
N LEU A 152 -12.60 0.74 4.27
CA LEU A 152 -11.90 0.04 3.19
C LEU A 152 -12.28 0.62 1.82
N PHE A 153 -13.57 0.83 1.56
CA PHE A 153 -14.02 1.44 0.30
C PHE A 153 -13.53 2.89 0.16
N ALA A 154 -13.50 3.66 1.25
CA ALA A 154 -12.95 5.02 1.23
C ALA A 154 -11.45 5.04 0.91
N CYS A 155 -10.68 4.10 1.46
CA CYS A 155 -9.26 3.92 1.15
C CYS A 155 -9.03 3.56 -0.33
N ASP A 156 -9.84 2.66 -0.90
CA ASP A 156 -9.77 2.29 -2.31
C ASP A 156 -10.04 3.49 -3.23
N ILE A 157 -11.07 4.28 -2.93
CA ILE A 157 -11.39 5.51 -3.67
C ILE A 157 -10.23 6.50 -3.57
N LEU A 158 -9.69 6.71 -2.36
CA LEU A 158 -8.56 7.62 -2.14
C LEU A 158 -7.32 7.19 -2.94
N LEU A 159 -7.00 5.89 -2.95
CA LEU A 159 -5.88 5.33 -3.70
C LEU A 159 -6.03 5.57 -5.21
N LEU A 160 -7.24 5.39 -5.75
CA LEU A 160 -7.56 5.71 -7.14
C LEU A 160 -7.37 7.19 -7.43
N VAL A 161 -7.88 8.08 -6.57
CA VAL A 161 -7.75 9.54 -6.72
C VAL A 161 -6.28 9.96 -6.70
N ILE A 162 -5.49 9.49 -5.74
CA ILE A 162 -4.04 9.76 -5.66
C ILE A 162 -3.35 9.31 -6.95
N THR A 163 -3.64 8.10 -7.43
CA THR A 163 -3.06 7.56 -8.66
C THR A 163 -3.41 8.42 -9.89
N LEU A 164 -4.64 8.94 -9.96
CA LEU A 164 -5.06 9.85 -11.04
C LEU A 164 -4.37 11.21 -10.95
N LEU A 165 -4.26 11.78 -9.75
CA LEU A 165 -3.56 13.05 -9.51
C LEU A 165 -2.08 12.94 -9.84
N GLU A 166 -1.40 11.87 -9.45
CA GLU A 166 -0.01 11.63 -9.84
C GLU A 166 0.17 11.55 -11.35
N ARG A 167 -0.75 10.88 -12.06
CA ARG A 167 -0.71 10.79 -13.52
C ARG A 167 -0.86 12.17 -14.16
N LYS A 168 -1.75 13.01 -13.63
CA LYS A 168 -1.94 14.38 -14.10
C LYS A 168 -0.68 15.22 -13.84
N ALA A 169 -0.18 15.21 -12.60
CA ALA A 169 1.03 15.96 -12.23
C ALA A 169 2.26 15.54 -13.05
N LYS A 170 2.45 14.24 -13.32
CA LYS A 170 3.54 13.74 -14.18
C LYS A 170 3.41 14.26 -15.62
N ARG A 171 2.21 14.39 -16.17
CA ARG A 171 1.98 14.96 -17.52
C ARG A 171 2.32 16.44 -17.54
N ASP A 172 1.81 17.19 -16.56
CA ASP A 172 2.01 18.64 -16.46
C ASP A 172 3.50 18.98 -16.26
N ASN A 173 4.20 18.23 -15.39
CA ASN A 173 5.63 18.39 -15.16
C ASN A 173 6.47 18.02 -16.39
N LYS A 174 6.11 16.97 -17.15
CA LYS A 174 6.82 16.63 -18.40
C LYS A 174 6.67 17.77 -19.43
N ALA A 175 5.47 18.33 -19.59
CA ALA A 175 5.22 19.45 -20.49
C ALA A 175 5.98 20.72 -20.08
N ALA A 176 5.91 21.09 -18.79
CA ALA A 176 6.61 22.26 -18.25
C ALA A 176 8.14 22.12 -18.33
N LYS A 177 8.68 20.92 -18.06
CA LYS A 177 10.12 20.64 -18.17
C LYS A 177 10.59 20.71 -19.62
N GLN A 178 9.82 20.21 -20.58
CA GLN A 178 10.13 20.36 -22.00
C GLN A 178 10.12 21.83 -22.44
N GLN A 179 9.14 22.62 -22.02
CA GLN A 179 9.09 24.05 -22.33
C GLN A 179 10.24 24.85 -21.70
N ARG A 180 10.57 24.60 -20.43
CA ARG A 180 11.74 25.24 -19.77
C ARG A 180 13.06 24.85 -20.43
N LYS A 181 13.20 23.58 -20.82
CA LYS A 181 14.38 23.10 -21.56
C LYS A 181 14.51 23.74 -22.94
N LYS A 182 13.39 23.99 -23.63
CA LYS A 182 13.37 24.67 -24.94
C LYS A 182 13.79 26.13 -24.80
N LYS A 183 13.18 26.87 -23.86
CA LYS A 183 13.55 28.27 -23.60
C LYS A 183 15.00 28.45 -23.15
N LYS A 184 15.49 27.60 -22.24
CA LYS A 184 16.89 27.66 -21.79
C LYS A 184 17.91 27.32 -22.88
N ALA A 185 17.53 26.48 -23.85
CA ALA A 185 18.38 26.19 -25.01
C ALA A 185 18.37 27.32 -26.04
N GLU A 186 17.26 28.06 -26.15
CA GLU A 186 17.17 29.26 -27.01
C GLU A 186 17.90 30.47 -26.40
N GLU A 187 18.04 30.54 -25.07
CA GLU A 187 18.69 31.66 -24.36
C GLU A 187 20.21 31.53 -24.16
N LEU A 188 20.78 30.31 -24.17
CA LEU A 188 22.23 30.12 -24.03
C LEU A 188 22.91 30.05 -25.40
N GLY A 189 23.80 31.02 -25.67
CA GLY A 189 24.85 30.88 -26.68
C GLY A 189 25.91 29.84 -26.28
N GLU A 190 27.09 29.89 -26.88
CA GLU A 190 28.22 28.99 -26.56
C GLU A 190 28.47 28.91 -25.05
N SER A 191 28.56 27.67 -24.54
CA SER A 191 28.80 27.45 -23.10
C SER A 191 30.29 27.65 -22.76
N PRO A 192 30.61 28.43 -21.71
CA PRO A 192 31.99 28.66 -21.34
C PRO A 192 32.64 27.38 -20.79
N VAL A 193 33.93 27.21 -21.09
CA VAL A 193 34.75 26.15 -20.49
C VAL A 193 35.06 26.54 -19.04
N LEU A 194 34.69 25.68 -18.08
CA LEU A 194 34.98 25.92 -16.66
C LEU A 194 36.46 25.66 -16.35
N ARG A 195 37.00 24.57 -16.89
CA ARG A 195 38.40 24.13 -16.75
C ARG A 195 38.70 22.92 -17.63
N TYR A 196 39.97 22.53 -17.69
CA TYR A 196 40.37 21.24 -18.24
C TYR A 196 40.07 20.10 -17.26
N ALA A 197 39.67 18.94 -17.81
CA ALA A 197 39.46 17.74 -17.04
C ALA A 197 40.82 17.19 -16.60
N ASN A 198 41.08 17.18 -15.30
CA ASN A 198 42.27 16.54 -14.76
C ASN A 198 42.09 15.01 -14.82
N PRO A 199 42.97 14.26 -15.53
CA PRO A 199 42.89 12.80 -15.60
C PRO A 199 43.42 12.11 -14.33
N ASP A 200 44.31 12.75 -13.59
CA ASP A 200 45.02 12.17 -12.43
C ASP A 200 44.17 12.13 -11.16
N VAL A 201 43.02 12.82 -11.16
CA VAL A 201 42.09 12.78 -10.04
C VAL A 201 41.27 11.50 -10.06
N ARG A 202 41.18 10.82 -8.92
CA ARG A 202 40.34 9.63 -8.75
C ARG A 202 38.88 9.96 -9.10
N HIS A 203 38.35 9.26 -10.10
CA HIS A 203 37.00 9.50 -10.61
C HIS A 203 36.30 8.19 -11.02
N ARG A 204 34.98 8.24 -11.14
CA ARG A 204 34.13 7.16 -11.65
C ARG A 204 33.45 7.63 -12.93
N VAL A 205 33.75 7.02 -14.07
CA VAL A 205 33.02 7.26 -15.32
C VAL A 205 31.63 6.63 -15.20
N LEU A 206 30.58 7.45 -15.35
CA LEU A 206 29.19 7.03 -15.26
C LEU A 206 28.68 6.60 -16.63
N LEU A 207 29.00 7.39 -17.65
CA LEU A 207 28.78 7.11 -19.06
C LEU A 207 29.88 7.77 -19.90
N ASP A 208 30.19 7.15 -21.04
CA ASP A 208 31.07 7.70 -22.07
C ASP A 208 30.42 7.43 -23.43
N ALA A 209 30.39 8.44 -24.29
CA ALA A 209 29.78 8.38 -25.61
C ALA A 209 30.59 9.20 -26.62
N ARG A 210 30.46 8.82 -27.89
CA ARG A 210 31.00 9.59 -29.01
C ARG A 210 29.86 9.98 -29.93
N ALA A 211 29.85 11.24 -30.37
CA ALA A 211 28.98 11.72 -31.42
C ALA A 211 29.76 12.69 -32.30
N GLU A 212 29.76 12.44 -33.60
CA GLU A 212 30.55 13.20 -34.56
C GLU A 212 32.03 13.27 -34.15
N SER A 213 32.57 14.47 -33.95
CA SER A 213 33.93 14.73 -33.48
C SER A 213 34.06 14.86 -31.95
N TYR A 214 32.96 14.72 -31.20
CA TYR A 214 32.92 14.93 -29.76
C TYR A 214 33.07 13.64 -28.97
N GLN A 215 34.01 13.64 -28.03
CA GLN A 215 34.09 12.67 -26.94
C GLN A 215 33.41 13.25 -25.71
N ILE A 216 32.30 12.64 -25.29
CA ILE A 216 31.44 13.12 -24.21
C ILE A 216 31.54 12.15 -23.04
N CYS A 217 32.07 12.64 -21.93
CA CYS A 217 32.23 11.86 -20.71
C CYS A 217 31.39 12.47 -19.58
N TYR A 218 30.53 11.65 -19.01
CA TYR A 218 29.81 11.98 -17.79
C TYR A 218 30.42 11.18 -16.65
N ARG A 219 31.09 11.88 -15.73
CA ARG A 219 31.82 11.25 -14.63
C ARG A 219 31.51 11.88 -13.28
N ARG A 220 31.91 11.19 -12.23
CA ARG A 220 31.87 11.68 -10.86
C ARG A 220 33.27 11.74 -10.25
N VAL A 221 33.60 12.88 -9.67
CA VAL A 221 34.83 13.16 -8.92
C VAL A 221 34.43 13.48 -7.48
N GLY A 222 34.66 12.54 -6.55
CA GLY A 222 34.18 12.66 -5.17
C GLY A 222 32.65 12.85 -5.10
N ILE A 223 32.21 14.06 -4.73
CA ILE A 223 30.79 14.45 -4.65
C ILE A 223 30.35 15.36 -5.82
N VAL A 224 31.16 15.50 -6.87
CA VAL A 224 30.87 16.37 -8.01
C VAL A 224 30.63 15.52 -9.25
N ASN A 225 29.50 15.74 -9.92
CA ASN A 225 29.23 15.20 -11.25
C ASN A 225 29.70 16.20 -12.30
N GLU A 226 30.41 15.74 -13.32
CA GLU A 226 31.02 16.57 -14.36
C GLU A 226 30.53 16.13 -15.75
N LEU A 227 30.22 17.12 -16.60
CA LEU A 227 30.03 16.94 -18.03
C LEU A 227 31.30 17.41 -18.74
N ILE A 228 31.98 16.46 -19.38
CA ILE A 228 33.22 16.69 -20.11
C ILE A 228 32.98 16.48 -21.59
N VAL A 229 33.46 17.43 -22.39
CA VAL A 229 33.47 17.33 -23.85
C VAL A 229 34.89 17.61 -24.32
N ASN A 230 35.48 16.68 -25.08
CA ASN A 230 36.85 16.79 -25.62
C ASN A 230 37.90 17.18 -24.55
N GLY A 231 37.80 16.58 -23.37
CA GLY A 231 38.73 16.82 -22.25
C GLY A 231 38.52 18.14 -21.50
N ARG A 232 37.48 18.90 -21.79
CA ARG A 232 37.12 20.16 -21.11
C ARG A 232 35.83 19.99 -20.30
N VAL A 233 35.80 20.52 -19.09
CA VAL A 233 34.62 20.51 -18.22
C VAL A 233 33.76 21.72 -18.54
N TYR A 234 32.50 21.49 -18.91
CA TYR A 234 31.55 22.55 -19.26
C TYR A 234 30.48 22.75 -18.18
N ALA A 235 30.17 21.70 -17.41
CA ALA A 235 29.18 21.81 -16.35
C ALA A 235 29.53 20.86 -15.20
N GLU A 236 29.25 21.32 -13.99
CA GLU A 236 29.48 20.58 -12.76
C GLU A 236 28.26 20.68 -11.84
N LYS A 237 27.99 19.63 -11.06
CA LYS A 237 27.01 19.66 -9.98
C LYS A 237 27.52 18.91 -8.76
N LYS A 238 27.70 19.66 -7.67
CA LYS A 238 28.06 19.12 -6.35
C LYS A 238 26.82 18.54 -5.67
N GLY A 239 26.93 17.32 -5.14
CA GLY A 239 25.87 16.64 -4.41
C GLY A 239 26.38 15.40 -3.68
N PHE A 240 26.19 15.36 -2.37
CA PHE A 240 26.55 14.20 -1.54
C PHE A 240 25.77 12.95 -1.99
N LEU A 241 24.46 13.08 -2.16
CA LEU A 241 23.57 12.06 -2.74
C LEU A 241 23.28 12.37 -4.23
N GLU A 242 23.13 11.32 -5.04
CA GLU A 242 22.80 11.43 -6.48
C GLU A 242 21.29 11.50 -6.69
N PHE A 243 20.73 12.72 -6.65
CA PHE A 243 19.37 12.96 -7.11
C PHE A 243 19.31 13.19 -8.63
N GLU A 244 18.09 13.17 -9.17
CA GLU A 244 17.81 13.54 -10.56
C GLU A 244 18.46 14.88 -10.92
N HIS A 245 19.22 14.91 -12.02
CA HIS A 245 19.85 16.13 -12.52
C HIS A 245 20.24 16.04 -13.99
N THR A 246 20.48 17.19 -14.59
CA THR A 246 21.00 17.32 -15.95
C THR A 246 22.07 18.39 -15.97
N LEU A 247 23.27 18.01 -16.41
CA LEU A 247 24.34 18.89 -16.83
C LEU A 247 24.16 19.19 -18.32
N PHE A 248 24.47 20.41 -18.72
CA PHE A 248 24.15 20.94 -20.04
C PHE A 248 25.31 21.79 -20.56
N ALA A 249 25.61 21.66 -21.85
CA ALA A 249 26.54 22.52 -22.58
C ALA A 249 26.07 22.72 -24.02
N VAL A 250 26.35 23.90 -24.58
CA VAL A 250 26.31 24.19 -26.02
C VAL A 250 27.76 24.33 -26.47
N VAL A 251 28.16 23.54 -27.47
CA VAL A 251 29.52 23.54 -28.03
C VAL A 251 29.42 23.53 -29.54
N ASP A 252 29.96 24.56 -30.18
CA ASP A 252 29.89 24.80 -31.64
C ASP A 252 28.45 24.72 -32.19
N GLY A 253 27.48 25.27 -31.45
CA GLY A 253 26.06 25.22 -31.77
C GLY A 253 25.36 23.88 -31.46
N HIS A 254 26.09 22.85 -31.05
CA HIS A 254 25.52 21.54 -30.67
C HIS A 254 25.19 21.48 -29.19
N LYS A 255 24.03 20.90 -28.88
CA LYS A 255 23.51 20.76 -27.53
C LYS A 255 23.88 19.41 -26.94
N ILE A 256 24.62 19.42 -25.83
CA ILE A 256 25.07 18.22 -25.13
C ILE A 256 24.47 18.19 -23.72
N GLU A 257 23.78 17.10 -23.37
CA GLU A 257 23.24 16.87 -22.03
C GLU A 257 23.76 15.56 -21.45
N ALA A 258 24.07 15.53 -20.16
CA ALA A 258 24.29 14.30 -19.41
C ALA A 258 23.76 14.40 -17.99
N GLY A 259 23.36 13.29 -17.39
CA GLY A 259 22.79 13.35 -16.06
C GLY A 259 22.21 12.05 -15.54
N THR A 260 21.39 12.19 -14.50
CA THR A 260 20.62 11.09 -13.87
C THR A 260 19.15 11.43 -13.96
N ASP A 261 18.32 10.48 -14.40
CA ASP A 261 16.87 10.66 -14.46
C ASP A 261 16.12 10.11 -13.22
N ASP A 262 14.79 10.20 -13.23
CA ASP A 262 13.89 9.74 -12.15
C ASP A 262 13.81 8.21 -12.03
N LEU A 263 14.42 7.48 -12.97
CA LEU A 263 14.60 6.02 -12.95
C LEU A 263 15.96 5.61 -12.39
N SER A 264 16.72 6.56 -11.82
CA SER A 264 18.11 6.33 -11.38
C SER A 264 19.01 5.82 -12.52
N CYS A 265 18.73 6.22 -13.75
CA CYS A 265 19.54 5.89 -14.91
C CYS A 265 20.42 7.07 -15.29
N SER A 266 21.69 6.79 -15.59
CA SER A 266 22.55 7.74 -16.25
C SER A 266 22.14 7.88 -17.72
N PHE A 267 22.26 9.09 -18.28
CA PHE A 267 22.08 9.31 -19.71
C PHE A 267 23.11 10.29 -20.28
N ILE A 268 23.37 10.16 -21.59
CA ILE A 268 24.02 11.19 -22.43
C ILE A 268 23.14 11.41 -23.67
N SER A 269 22.87 12.65 -24.03
CA SER A 269 22.21 13.02 -25.29
C SER A 269 22.93 14.14 -26.02
N PHE A 270 22.86 14.11 -27.35
CA PHE A 270 23.41 15.09 -28.28
C PHE A 270 22.31 15.55 -29.22
N ASP A 271 22.05 16.85 -29.30
CA ASP A 271 20.96 17.48 -30.05
C ASP A 271 19.59 16.83 -29.81
N GLY A 272 19.34 16.46 -28.55
CA GLY A 272 18.10 15.79 -28.14
C GLY A 272 18.03 14.29 -28.47
N ARG A 273 19.00 13.74 -29.21
CA ARG A 273 19.14 12.30 -29.45
C ARG A 273 19.88 11.62 -28.31
N LEU A 274 19.29 10.57 -27.75
CA LEU A 274 19.91 9.78 -26.68
C LEU A 274 21.05 8.91 -27.25
N LEU A 275 22.26 9.08 -26.72
CA LEU A 275 23.47 8.38 -27.18
C LEU A 275 23.81 7.16 -26.32
N ASP A 276 23.71 7.29 -24.99
CA ASP A 276 23.86 6.16 -24.07
C ASP A 276 22.91 6.35 -22.88
N TYR A 277 22.49 5.22 -22.31
CA TYR A 277 21.54 5.16 -21.21
C TYR A 277 21.77 3.90 -20.40
N LYS A 278 22.07 4.05 -19.11
CA LYS A 278 22.45 2.93 -18.26
C LYS A 278 21.82 3.06 -16.88
N GLN A 279 21.15 1.99 -16.44
CA GLN A 279 20.64 1.89 -15.08
C GLN A 279 21.81 1.84 -14.10
N ARG A 280 21.72 2.63 -13.03
CA ARG A 280 22.68 2.54 -11.93
C ARG A 280 22.28 1.37 -11.04
N ILE A 281 23.26 0.52 -10.74
CA ILE A 281 23.17 -0.37 -9.60
C ILE A 281 23.58 0.51 -8.42
N ILE A 282 22.60 0.89 -7.60
CA ILE A 282 22.82 1.56 -6.31
C ILE A 282 23.04 0.48 -5.27
#